data_AF-A0A7S0ZSA9-F1
#
_entry.id   AF-A0A7S0ZSA9-F1
#
_cell.length_a   1.000
_cell.length_b   1.000
_cell.length_c   1.000
_cell.angle_alpha   90.00
_cell.angle_beta   90.00
_cell.angle_gamma   90.00
#
_symmetry.space_group_name_H-M   'P 1'
#
loop_
_entity.id
_entity.type
_entity.pdbx_description
1 polymer ?
#
loop_
_entity_poly.entity_id
_entity_poly.type
_entity_poly.pdbx_seq_one_letter_code
_entity_poly.pdbx_strand_id
1 'polypeptide(L)'
;GSRSRRRPFAVTSTGDRSNQLTAAASLTAAAASVAAAAADAEAAELESSASLQYLRKAIRPSAGPGVGEACVARGTTCKSSGLRGSGGLWPTGGSRSPDAQTRREVSGMMNEKSMSRAVDTAATRGRETEMSTILAAAEAVAEEALNDTSESASSSPVQDSHGNQHDGHVGSVTMDKLLVQVAALTAELAAEREARQTAQADALRCGTQLESVQQERDDLSELLRSAEREAESLCSEELADLTRRLRAAERATMASEMRVRSLTGEFEEARASLQRAKGKCASVDDVVGGLATLELASLRACMPQEKVAEKRRLLLRWHPDKNRGDGCGDIATRVLQEMQGRPEWDVF
;
A
#
# COMPACT_ATOMS: atom_id res chain seq x y z
N GLY A 1 15.85 -3.48 67.31
CA GLY A 1 14.45 -3.05 67.21
C GLY A 1 13.89 -3.47 65.87
N SER A 2 13.16 -4.60 65.82
CA SER A 2 12.70 -5.25 64.59
C SER A 2 11.23 -4.91 64.34
N ARG A 3 10.94 -4.05 63.36
CA ARG A 3 9.56 -3.68 62.99
C ARG A 3 9.04 -4.62 61.91
N SER A 4 8.27 -5.61 62.35
CA SER A 4 7.50 -6.53 61.50
C SER A 4 6.34 -5.77 60.85
N ARG A 5 6.37 -5.61 59.52
CA ARG A 5 5.28 -5.04 58.72
C ARG A 5 4.33 -6.16 58.33
N ARG A 6 3.16 -6.25 59.00
CA ARG A 6 2.04 -7.07 58.56
C ARG A 6 1.42 -6.45 57.31
N ARG A 7 1.34 -7.22 56.21
CA ARG A 7 0.56 -6.86 55.01
C ARG A 7 -0.90 -7.24 55.21
N PRO A 8 -1.87 -6.41 54.77
CA PRO A 8 -3.28 -6.75 54.81
C PRO A 8 -3.59 -7.83 53.76
N PHE A 9 -4.33 -8.85 54.17
CA PHE A 9 -4.92 -9.85 53.27
C PHE A 9 -6.09 -9.20 52.54
N ALA A 10 -5.96 -9.05 51.22
CA ALA A 10 -7.06 -8.67 50.34
C ALA A 10 -7.96 -9.89 50.13
N VAL A 11 -9.21 -9.79 50.58
CA VAL A 11 -10.26 -10.77 50.29
C VAL A 11 -10.70 -10.53 48.84
N THR A 12 -10.20 -11.36 47.91
CA THR A 12 -10.63 -11.32 46.51
C THR A 12 -11.99 -12.02 46.40
N SER A 13 -13.02 -11.25 46.05
CA SER A 13 -14.35 -11.73 45.66
C SER A 13 -14.25 -12.74 44.52
N THR A 14 -14.70 -13.98 44.76
CA THR A 14 -14.68 -15.08 43.78
C THR A 14 -15.88 -15.05 42.82
N GLY A 15 -16.74 -14.04 42.88
CA GLY A 15 -17.96 -13.95 42.07
C GLY A 15 -17.76 -13.56 40.60
N ASP A 16 -16.70 -12.81 40.27
CA ASP A 16 -16.54 -12.25 38.90
C ASP A 16 -15.80 -13.15 37.91
N ARG A 17 -15.24 -14.28 38.35
CA ARG A 17 -14.46 -15.15 37.45
C ARG A 17 -15.29 -15.87 36.41
N SER A 18 -16.57 -16.15 36.69
CA SER A 18 -17.42 -16.87 35.75
C SER A 18 -17.81 -16.02 34.54
N ASN A 19 -18.01 -14.71 34.73
CA ASN A 19 -18.37 -13.78 33.66
C ASN A 19 -17.14 -13.38 32.81
N GLN A 20 -15.94 -13.40 33.40
CA GLN A 20 -14.70 -13.14 32.65
C GLN A 20 -14.34 -14.30 31.71
N LEU A 21 -14.65 -15.54 32.09
CA LEU A 21 -14.38 -16.70 31.24
C LEU A 21 -15.32 -16.79 30.03
N THR A 22 -16.59 -16.40 30.18
CA THR A 22 -17.54 -16.35 29.04
C THR A 22 -17.22 -15.21 28.07
N ALA A 23 -16.80 -14.03 28.58
CA ALA A 23 -16.36 -12.93 27.73
C ALA A 23 -15.06 -13.26 26.96
N ALA A 24 -14.11 -13.93 27.60
CA ALA A 24 -12.88 -14.39 26.93
C ALA A 24 -13.16 -15.43 25.84
N ALA A 25 -14.13 -16.32 26.06
CA ALA A 25 -14.57 -17.29 25.06
C ALA A 25 -15.26 -16.64 23.85
N SER A 26 -16.08 -15.60 24.06
CA SER A 26 -16.73 -14.90 22.94
C SER A 26 -15.74 -14.09 22.10
N LEU A 27 -14.73 -13.48 22.73
CA LEU A 27 -13.67 -12.75 22.04
C LEU A 27 -12.78 -13.67 21.21
N THR A 28 -12.47 -14.87 21.70
CA THR A 28 -11.70 -15.85 20.94
C THR A 28 -12.49 -16.44 19.78
N ALA A 29 -13.81 -16.66 19.94
CA ALA A 29 -14.67 -17.07 18.84
C ALA A 29 -14.80 -15.99 17.75
N ALA A 30 -14.94 -14.71 18.14
CA ALA A 30 -14.97 -13.59 17.22
C ALA A 30 -13.63 -13.45 16.45
N ALA A 31 -12.50 -13.57 17.15
CA ALA A 31 -11.18 -13.54 16.52
C ALA A 31 -10.98 -14.69 15.51
N ALA A 32 -11.46 -15.89 15.83
CA ALA A 32 -11.41 -17.03 14.91
C ALA A 32 -12.29 -16.81 13.66
N SER A 33 -13.48 -16.21 13.82
CA SER A 33 -14.35 -15.87 12.69
C SER A 33 -13.73 -14.82 11.76
N VAL A 34 -13.04 -13.82 12.31
CA VAL A 34 -12.34 -12.80 11.51
C VAL A 34 -11.14 -13.41 10.78
N ALA A 35 -10.40 -14.30 11.43
CA ALA A 35 -9.28 -15.00 10.81
C ALA A 35 -9.74 -15.92 9.66
N ALA A 36 -10.88 -16.60 9.81
CA ALA A 36 -11.47 -17.40 8.74
C ALA A 36 -11.90 -16.54 7.54
N ALA A 37 -12.57 -15.42 7.79
CA ALA A 37 -12.97 -14.50 6.73
C ALA A 37 -11.77 -13.87 5.98
N ALA A 38 -10.67 -13.61 6.69
CA ALA A 38 -9.43 -13.13 6.08
C ALA A 38 -8.78 -14.21 5.17
N ALA A 39 -8.80 -15.48 5.58
CA ALA A 39 -8.28 -16.58 4.77
C ALA A 39 -9.12 -16.80 3.50
N ASP A 40 -10.44 -16.69 3.59
CA ASP A 40 -11.34 -16.79 2.43
C ASP A 40 -11.14 -15.63 1.44
N ALA A 41 -10.84 -14.42 1.95
CA ALA A 41 -10.52 -13.27 1.11
C ALA A 41 -9.18 -13.43 0.36
N GLU A 42 -8.13 -13.95 1.02
CA GLU A 42 -6.86 -14.24 0.36
C GLU A 42 -7.00 -15.33 -0.72
N ALA A 43 -7.84 -16.36 -0.48
CA ALA A 43 -8.13 -17.38 -1.47
C ALA A 43 -8.82 -16.80 -2.72
N ALA A 44 -9.77 -15.88 -2.55
CA ALA A 44 -10.44 -15.20 -3.64
C ALA A 44 -9.49 -14.30 -4.46
N GLU A 45 -8.53 -13.62 -3.82
CA GLU A 45 -7.53 -12.83 -4.54
C GLU A 45 -6.58 -13.70 -5.38
N LEU A 46 -6.21 -14.89 -4.89
CA LEU A 46 -5.37 -15.82 -5.64
C LEU A 46 -6.10 -16.39 -6.88
N GLU A 47 -7.39 -16.70 -6.78
CA GLU A 47 -8.20 -17.13 -7.94
C GLU A 47 -8.38 -16.02 -8.97
N SER A 48 -8.58 -14.77 -8.52
CA SER A 48 -8.65 -13.59 -9.39
C SER A 48 -7.31 -13.33 -10.11
N SER A 49 -6.19 -13.42 -9.38
CA SER A 49 -4.84 -13.25 -9.94
C SER A 49 -4.50 -14.35 -10.97
N ALA A 50 -4.88 -15.61 -10.69
CA ALA A 50 -4.72 -16.72 -11.63
C ALA A 50 -5.54 -16.51 -12.94
N SER A 51 -6.76 -16.00 -12.82
CA SER A 51 -7.63 -15.70 -13.96
C SER A 51 -7.06 -14.57 -14.84
N LEU A 52 -6.48 -13.53 -14.21
CA LEU A 52 -5.81 -12.44 -14.92
C LEU A 52 -4.52 -12.89 -15.62
N GLN A 53 -3.76 -13.82 -15.05
CA GLN A 53 -2.60 -14.40 -15.72
C GLN A 53 -2.99 -15.21 -16.96
N TYR A 54 -4.12 -15.92 -16.91
CA TYR A 54 -4.66 -16.62 -18.08
C TYR A 54 -5.06 -15.66 -19.20
N LEU A 55 -5.73 -14.56 -18.87
CA LEU A 55 -6.10 -13.51 -19.83
C LEU A 55 -4.87 -12.82 -20.44
N ARG A 56 -3.85 -12.49 -19.64
CA ARG A 56 -2.59 -11.91 -20.16
C ARG A 56 -1.86 -12.87 -21.12
N LYS A 57 -1.97 -14.18 -20.90
CA LYS A 57 -1.37 -15.18 -21.79
C LYS A 57 -2.15 -15.34 -23.10
N ALA A 58 -3.47 -15.16 -23.07
CA ALA A 58 -4.34 -15.20 -24.24
C ALA A 58 -4.20 -13.97 -25.16
N ILE A 59 -3.89 -12.79 -24.60
CA ILE A 59 -3.80 -11.52 -25.36
C ILE A 59 -2.41 -11.29 -25.96
N ARG A 60 -1.43 -12.18 -25.76
CA ARG A 60 -0.09 -12.01 -26.32
C ARG A 60 -0.18 -12.03 -27.86
N PRO A 61 0.08 -10.92 -28.57
CA PRO A 61 -0.02 -10.90 -30.02
C PRO A 61 1.03 -11.86 -30.58
N SER A 62 0.57 -12.82 -31.38
CA SER A 62 1.41 -13.71 -32.17
C SER A 62 2.31 -12.86 -33.07
N ALA A 63 3.57 -12.68 -32.66
CA ALA A 63 4.60 -12.11 -33.51
C ALA A 63 4.77 -13.04 -34.72
N GLY A 64 4.21 -12.63 -35.86
CA GLY A 64 4.33 -13.34 -37.12
C GLY A 64 5.81 -13.42 -37.57
N PRO A 65 6.17 -14.45 -38.34
CA PRO A 65 7.54 -14.63 -38.82
C PRO A 65 7.92 -13.49 -39.77
N GLY A 66 8.99 -12.79 -39.42
CA GLY A 66 9.53 -11.66 -40.17
C GLY A 66 9.91 -12.05 -41.59
N VAL A 67 9.44 -11.25 -42.54
CA VAL A 67 9.84 -11.32 -43.94
C VAL A 67 11.15 -10.54 -44.10
N GLY A 68 12.18 -11.29 -44.48
CA GLY A 68 13.47 -10.93 -45.07
C GLY A 68 13.94 -9.48 -45.08
N GLU A 69 15.11 -9.26 -44.48
CA GLU A 69 16.04 -8.23 -44.93
C GLU A 69 17.41 -8.85 -45.25
N ALA A 70 18.00 -8.28 -46.29
CA ALA A 70 18.92 -8.92 -47.20
C ALA A 70 20.34 -9.15 -46.65
N CYS A 71 20.94 -10.23 -47.14
CA CYS A 71 22.37 -10.47 -47.13
C CYS A 71 23.13 -9.30 -47.80
N VAL A 72 24.02 -8.64 -47.06
CA VAL A 72 25.15 -7.92 -47.63
C VAL A 72 26.43 -8.59 -47.15
N ALA A 73 26.96 -9.45 -48.01
CA ALA A 73 28.32 -9.93 -47.94
C ALA A 73 29.27 -8.82 -48.41
N ARG A 74 30.30 -8.52 -47.61
CA ARG A 74 31.62 -8.11 -48.07
C ARG A 74 32.64 -8.36 -46.97
N GLY A 75 33.47 -9.36 -47.19
CA GLY A 75 34.72 -9.49 -46.45
C GLY A 75 35.72 -8.42 -46.89
N THR A 76 36.68 -8.12 -46.02
CA THR A 76 38.12 -8.30 -46.29
C THR A 76 38.93 -8.02 -45.03
N THR A 77 39.98 -8.83 -44.90
CA THR A 77 41.17 -8.76 -44.06
C THR A 77 41.66 -7.36 -43.64
N CYS A 78 42.22 -7.22 -42.43
CA CYS A 78 43.65 -6.90 -42.25
C CYS A 78 44.09 -7.00 -40.78
N LYS A 79 45.18 -7.73 -40.54
CA LYS A 79 46.06 -7.62 -39.37
C LYS A 79 46.95 -6.38 -39.56
N SER A 80 47.07 -5.52 -38.56
CA SER A 80 48.35 -4.89 -38.24
C SER A 80 48.39 -4.30 -36.82
N SER A 81 49.45 -4.73 -36.14
CA SER A 81 50.19 -4.14 -35.05
C SER A 81 50.14 -2.61 -34.90
N GLY A 82 49.96 -2.19 -33.64
CA GLY A 82 50.77 -1.26 -32.86
C GLY A 82 51.28 0.03 -33.50
N LEU A 83 51.09 1.15 -32.80
CA LEU A 83 52.10 2.22 -32.66
C LEU A 83 51.75 3.17 -31.50
N ARG A 84 52.80 3.61 -30.82
CA ARG A 84 52.85 4.68 -29.82
C ARG A 84 52.56 6.04 -30.46
N GLY A 85 51.98 6.94 -29.69
CA GLY A 85 52.04 8.39 -29.85
C GLY A 85 51.35 9.03 -28.63
N SER A 86 52.07 9.52 -27.63
CA SER A 86 52.77 10.83 -27.58
C SER A 86 51.85 12.00 -27.91
N GLY A 87 51.36 12.64 -26.85
CA GLY A 87 51.46 14.09 -26.68
C GLY A 87 50.45 14.98 -27.41
N GLY A 88 49.71 15.75 -26.61
CA GLY A 88 49.53 17.16 -26.91
C GLY A 88 48.10 17.62 -27.19
N LEU A 89 47.76 18.70 -26.49
CA LEU A 89 46.78 19.73 -26.84
C LEU A 89 45.31 19.41 -26.55
N TRP A 90 44.93 19.79 -25.34
CA TRP A 90 43.56 20.16 -24.99
C TRP A 90 43.21 21.49 -25.66
N PRO A 91 42.15 21.58 -26.49
CA PRO A 91 41.61 22.86 -26.86
C PRO A 91 40.66 23.35 -25.76
N THR A 92 41.00 24.52 -25.22
CA THR A 92 40.09 25.42 -24.53
C THR A 92 38.89 25.79 -25.43
N GLY A 93 37.70 25.87 -24.83
CA GLY A 93 36.61 26.70 -25.35
C GLY A 93 35.53 25.94 -26.11
N GLY A 94 34.48 25.56 -25.38
CA GLY A 94 33.27 24.99 -25.95
C GLY A 94 32.08 25.17 -25.01
N SER A 95 31.72 26.43 -24.76
CA SER A 95 30.40 26.79 -24.21
C SER A 95 29.32 26.31 -25.16
N ARG A 96 28.71 25.15 -24.87
CA ARG A 96 27.45 24.72 -25.48
C ARG A 96 26.43 24.50 -24.37
N SER A 97 25.48 25.43 -24.34
CA SER A 97 24.20 25.32 -23.67
C SER A 97 23.50 24.00 -24.03
N PRO A 98 22.91 23.27 -23.07
CA PRO A 98 21.92 22.26 -23.37
C PRO A 98 20.51 22.84 -23.14
N ASP A 99 20.02 23.61 -24.10
CA ASP A 99 18.58 23.83 -24.24
C ASP A 99 18.01 22.85 -25.26
N ALA A 100 16.89 22.25 -24.87
CA ALA A 100 15.88 21.65 -25.74
C ALA A 100 16.24 20.33 -26.45
N GLN A 101 16.32 19.22 -25.70
CA GLN A 101 15.81 17.94 -26.22
C GLN A 101 15.52 16.88 -25.15
N THR A 102 14.65 17.18 -24.19
CA THR A 102 13.83 16.14 -23.54
C THR A 102 12.47 16.14 -24.20
N ARG A 103 12.41 15.47 -25.36
CA ARG A 103 11.16 15.01 -25.97
C ARG A 103 10.59 14.00 -25.00
N ARG A 104 9.67 14.47 -24.14
CA ARG A 104 8.83 13.67 -23.25
C ARG A 104 8.09 12.63 -24.09
N GLU A 105 8.61 11.41 -24.13
CA GLU A 105 7.78 10.23 -24.27
C GLU A 105 7.01 10.05 -22.97
N VAL A 106 5.93 10.84 -22.79
CA VAL A 106 4.83 10.45 -21.90
C VAL A 106 3.99 9.48 -22.72
N SER A 107 4.56 8.30 -22.96
CA SER A 107 3.86 7.17 -23.55
C SER A 107 3.27 6.36 -22.41
N GLY A 108 1.96 6.46 -22.25
CA GLY A 108 1.13 5.33 -21.86
C GLY A 108 1.44 4.65 -20.52
N MET A 109 1.45 5.39 -19.41
CA MET A 109 1.04 4.80 -18.13
C MET A 109 -0.31 5.39 -17.74
N MET A 110 -1.34 5.06 -18.53
CA MET A 110 -2.68 5.09 -17.96
C MET A 110 -2.69 4.03 -16.87
N ASN A 111 -2.82 4.51 -15.63
CA ASN A 111 -2.86 3.72 -14.42
C ASN A 111 -3.82 2.55 -14.62
N GLU A 112 -3.35 1.33 -14.41
CA GLU A 112 -4.17 0.11 -14.45
C GLU A 112 -5.41 0.24 -13.54
N LYS A 113 -5.29 1.03 -12.46
CA LYS A 113 -6.38 1.42 -11.55
C LYS A 113 -7.44 2.33 -12.19
N SER A 114 -7.08 3.19 -13.15
CA SER A 114 -8.03 4.04 -13.89
C SER A 114 -8.83 3.22 -14.90
N MET A 115 -8.24 2.19 -15.51
CA MET A 115 -8.98 1.24 -16.33
C MET A 115 -9.91 0.35 -15.50
N SER A 116 -9.46 -0.18 -14.34
CA SER A 116 -10.35 -0.94 -13.45
C SER A 116 -11.57 -0.13 -13.01
N ARG A 117 -11.38 1.13 -12.55
CA ARG A 117 -12.51 1.99 -12.17
C ARG A 117 -13.45 2.32 -13.34
N ALA A 118 -12.93 2.48 -14.55
CA ALA A 118 -13.75 2.72 -15.75
C ALA A 118 -14.54 1.47 -16.18
N VAL A 119 -13.97 0.27 -16.00
CA VAL A 119 -14.64 -1.00 -16.30
C VAL A 119 -15.72 -1.30 -15.26
N ASP A 120 -15.47 -1.06 -13.96
CA ASP A 120 -16.45 -1.28 -12.91
C ASP A 120 -17.62 -0.29 -12.97
N THR A 121 -17.34 0.98 -13.34
CA THR A 121 -18.40 1.98 -13.58
C THR A 121 -19.19 1.72 -14.88
N ALA A 122 -18.57 1.10 -15.90
CA ALA A 122 -19.29 0.67 -17.10
C ALA A 122 -20.17 -0.56 -16.84
N ALA A 123 -19.70 -1.52 -16.03
CA ALA A 123 -20.44 -2.73 -15.69
C ALA A 123 -21.65 -2.45 -14.77
N THR A 124 -21.53 -1.49 -13.85
CA THR A 124 -22.64 -1.07 -12.97
C THR A 124 -23.69 -0.26 -13.73
N ARG A 125 -23.27 0.67 -14.62
CA ARG A 125 -24.22 1.40 -15.49
C ARG A 125 -24.95 0.49 -16.47
N GLY A 126 -24.29 -0.52 -17.02
CA GLY A 126 -24.94 -1.53 -17.87
C GLY A 126 -26.08 -2.23 -17.15
N ARG A 127 -25.85 -2.71 -15.92
CA ARG A 127 -26.87 -3.38 -15.10
C ARG A 127 -28.00 -2.45 -14.68
N GLU A 128 -27.73 -1.19 -14.37
CA GLU A 128 -28.78 -0.22 -14.05
C GLU A 128 -29.67 0.09 -15.26
N THR A 129 -29.08 0.21 -16.46
CA THR A 129 -29.86 0.39 -17.70
C THR A 129 -30.64 -0.87 -18.10
N GLU A 130 -30.08 -2.06 -17.87
CA GLU A 130 -30.78 -3.33 -18.08
C GLU A 130 -31.93 -3.52 -17.10
N MET A 131 -31.74 -3.19 -15.82
CA MET A 131 -32.79 -3.29 -14.81
C MET A 131 -33.90 -2.25 -15.05
N SER A 132 -33.53 -1.02 -15.45
CA SER A 132 -34.50 0.02 -15.81
C SER A 132 -35.30 -0.35 -17.08
N THR A 133 -34.69 -1.02 -18.06
CA THR A 133 -35.42 -1.49 -19.26
C THR A 133 -36.30 -2.70 -18.97
N ILE A 134 -35.88 -3.61 -18.09
CA ILE A 134 -36.72 -4.72 -17.63
C ILE A 134 -37.94 -4.21 -16.85
N LEU A 135 -37.76 -3.22 -15.97
CA LEU A 135 -38.87 -2.61 -15.22
C LEU A 135 -39.83 -1.85 -16.14
N ALA A 136 -39.31 -1.07 -17.09
CA ALA A 136 -40.15 -0.39 -18.08
C ALA A 136 -40.91 -1.37 -18.99
N ALA A 137 -40.29 -2.50 -19.37
CA ALA A 137 -40.95 -3.54 -20.14
C ALA A 137 -42.02 -4.27 -19.31
N ALA A 138 -41.76 -4.54 -18.03
CA ALA A 138 -42.74 -5.14 -17.12
C ALA A 138 -43.94 -4.22 -16.88
N GLU A 139 -43.72 -2.92 -16.77
CA GLU A 139 -44.79 -1.91 -16.63
C GLU A 139 -45.64 -1.82 -17.91
N ALA A 140 -45.01 -1.80 -19.09
CA ALA A 140 -45.74 -1.82 -20.36
C ALA A 140 -46.59 -3.09 -20.54
N VAL A 141 -46.08 -4.27 -20.15
CA VAL A 141 -46.84 -5.54 -20.19
C VAL A 141 -48.01 -5.52 -19.20
N ALA A 142 -47.84 -4.89 -18.03
CA ALA A 142 -48.91 -4.76 -17.05
C ALA A 142 -50.03 -3.80 -17.53
N GLU A 143 -49.67 -2.70 -18.20
CA GLU A 143 -50.65 -1.79 -18.81
C GLU A 143 -51.43 -2.46 -19.97
N GLU A 144 -50.76 -3.27 -20.78
CA GLU A 144 -51.39 -4.01 -21.89
C GLU A 144 -52.39 -5.06 -21.37
N ALA A 145 -52.03 -5.79 -20.30
CA ALA A 145 -52.91 -6.78 -19.67
C ALA A 145 -54.16 -6.16 -19.02
N LEU A 146 -54.07 -4.93 -18.52
CA LEU A 146 -55.20 -4.19 -17.96
C LEU A 146 -56.15 -3.64 -19.05
N ASN A 147 -55.61 -3.27 -20.22
CA ASN A 147 -56.45 -2.86 -21.35
C ASN A 147 -57.19 -4.05 -21.98
N ASP A 148 -56.54 -5.19 -22.14
CA ASP A 148 -57.15 -6.40 -22.74
C ASP A 148 -58.27 -7.01 -21.88
N THR A 149 -58.26 -6.78 -20.57
CA THR A 149 -59.35 -7.21 -19.67
C THR A 149 -60.59 -6.30 -19.76
N SER A 150 -60.49 -5.11 -20.36
CA SER A 150 -61.61 -4.18 -20.49
C SER A 150 -62.49 -4.41 -21.74
N GLU A 151 -61.96 -5.05 -22.79
CA GLU A 151 -62.71 -5.30 -24.04
C GLU A 151 -63.41 -6.67 -24.10
N SER A 152 -63.14 -7.58 -23.17
CA SER A 152 -63.67 -8.96 -23.21
C SER A 152 -64.97 -9.20 -22.42
N ALA A 153 -65.57 -8.17 -21.81
CA ALA A 153 -66.82 -8.30 -21.02
C ALA A 153 -68.12 -8.05 -21.81
N SER A 154 -68.08 -8.09 -23.15
CA SER A 154 -69.24 -7.85 -24.04
C SER A 154 -69.48 -9.02 -24.99
N SER A 155 -69.71 -10.22 -24.47
CA SER A 155 -70.19 -11.35 -25.28
C SER A 155 -70.68 -12.48 -24.36
N SER A 156 -71.86 -12.33 -23.76
CA SER A 156 -72.62 -13.50 -23.31
C SER A 156 -73.35 -14.11 -24.51
N PRO A 157 -73.21 -15.42 -24.75
CA PRO A 157 -73.97 -16.11 -25.79
C PRO A 157 -75.44 -16.21 -25.36
N VAL A 158 -76.32 -15.65 -26.20
CA VAL A 158 -77.74 -15.95 -26.20
C VAL A 158 -77.90 -17.44 -26.50
N GLN A 159 -78.22 -18.23 -25.48
CA GLN A 159 -78.82 -19.54 -25.66
C GLN A 159 -80.29 -19.46 -25.29
N ASP A 160 -81.10 -19.45 -26.35
CA ASP A 160 -82.50 -19.83 -26.33
C ASP A 160 -82.68 -21.16 -25.60
N SER A 161 -83.58 -21.19 -24.62
CA SER A 161 -84.27 -22.42 -24.25
C SER A 161 -85.69 -22.09 -23.81
N HIS A 162 -86.58 -22.56 -24.67
CA HIS A 162 -88.02 -22.46 -24.62
C HIS A 162 -88.64 -23.03 -23.34
N GLY A 163 -89.73 -22.38 -22.93
CA GLY A 163 -90.95 -23.07 -22.51
C GLY A 163 -90.98 -23.54 -21.07
N ASN A 164 -91.43 -22.68 -20.16
CA ASN A 164 -92.20 -23.17 -19.02
C ASN A 164 -93.32 -22.18 -18.67
N GLN A 165 -94.54 -22.58 -18.99
CA GLN A 165 -95.77 -21.93 -18.54
C GLN A 165 -95.86 -22.14 -17.02
N HIS A 166 -95.66 -21.07 -16.25
CA HIS A 166 -96.03 -21.06 -14.84
C HIS A 166 -97.13 -20.04 -14.60
N ASP A 167 -98.19 -20.59 -14.02
CA ASP A 167 -99.39 -19.95 -13.51
C ASP A 167 -99.17 -18.59 -12.86
N GLY A 168 -100.11 -17.69 -13.16
CA GLY A 168 -100.24 -16.39 -12.53
C GLY A 168 -100.50 -16.51 -11.04
N HIS A 169 -99.43 -16.51 -10.25
CA HIS A 169 -99.45 -16.00 -8.89
C HIS A 169 -98.69 -14.67 -8.88
N VAL A 170 -99.40 -13.60 -9.30
CA VAL A 170 -99.00 -12.21 -9.04
C VAL A 170 -99.18 -11.99 -7.53
N GLY A 171 -98.32 -12.66 -6.76
CA GLY A 171 -98.26 -12.57 -5.32
C GLY A 171 -97.76 -11.17 -4.98
N SER A 172 -98.64 -10.38 -4.37
CA SER A 172 -98.33 -9.16 -3.63
C SER A 172 -96.92 -9.24 -3.06
N VAL A 173 -95.98 -8.52 -3.66
CA VAL A 173 -94.69 -8.24 -3.01
C VAL A 173 -95.07 -7.41 -1.80
N THR A 174 -95.16 -8.07 -0.65
CA THR A 174 -95.48 -7.42 0.60
C THR A 174 -94.37 -6.42 0.90
N MET A 175 -94.74 -5.23 1.36
CA MET A 175 -93.83 -4.15 1.78
C MET A 175 -92.66 -4.65 2.64
N ASP A 176 -92.91 -5.70 3.43
CA ASP A 176 -91.91 -6.37 4.28
C ASP A 176 -90.70 -6.92 3.50
N LYS A 177 -90.89 -7.47 2.29
CA LYS A 177 -89.78 -7.97 1.46
C LYS A 177 -88.87 -6.84 1.00
N LEU A 178 -89.45 -5.70 0.64
CA LEU A 178 -88.69 -4.52 0.24
C LEU A 178 -87.94 -3.92 1.44
N LEU A 179 -88.57 -3.87 2.62
CA LEU A 179 -87.90 -3.40 3.84
C LEU A 179 -86.70 -4.28 4.21
N VAL A 180 -86.82 -5.60 4.11
CA VAL A 180 -85.70 -6.54 4.32
C VAL A 180 -84.60 -6.33 3.28
N GLN A 181 -84.95 -6.12 2.01
CA GLN A 181 -83.97 -5.87 0.95
C GLN A 181 -83.24 -4.53 1.14
N VAL A 182 -83.94 -3.47 1.52
CA VAL A 182 -83.32 -2.18 1.84
C VAL A 182 -82.39 -2.33 3.05
N ALA A 183 -82.81 -3.03 4.11
CA ALA A 183 -81.96 -3.28 5.26
C ALA A 183 -80.68 -4.05 4.87
N ALA A 184 -80.79 -5.08 4.03
CA ALA A 184 -79.63 -5.83 3.53
C ALA A 184 -78.67 -4.94 2.72
N LEU A 185 -79.17 -4.14 1.78
CA LEU A 185 -78.36 -3.20 0.99
C LEU A 185 -77.72 -2.11 1.85
N THR A 186 -78.41 -1.63 2.89
CA THR A 186 -77.83 -0.65 3.82
C THR A 186 -76.71 -1.27 4.66
N ALA A 187 -76.84 -2.54 5.06
CA ALA A 187 -75.80 -3.25 5.78
C ALA A 187 -74.58 -3.53 4.87
N GLU A 188 -74.81 -3.91 3.62
CA GLU A 188 -73.75 -4.10 2.62
C GLU A 188 -73.00 -2.80 2.33
N LEU A 189 -73.72 -1.69 2.13
CA LEU A 189 -73.12 -0.37 1.93
C LEU A 189 -72.34 0.10 3.18
N ALA A 190 -72.80 -0.22 4.38
CA ALA A 190 -72.08 0.07 5.61
C ALA A 190 -70.78 -0.75 5.70
N ALA A 191 -70.84 -2.05 5.44
CA ALA A 191 -69.67 -2.92 5.42
C ALA A 191 -68.63 -2.49 4.36
N GLU A 192 -69.08 -2.09 3.16
CA GLU A 192 -68.20 -1.59 2.11
C GLU A 192 -67.52 -0.27 2.52
N ARG A 193 -68.23 0.62 3.21
CA ARG A 193 -67.66 1.87 3.74
C ARG A 193 -66.62 1.61 4.83
N GLU A 194 -66.90 0.69 5.76
CA GLU A 194 -65.94 0.28 6.78
C GLU A 194 -64.71 -0.36 6.12
N ALA A 195 -64.89 -1.23 5.13
CA ALA A 195 -63.79 -1.81 4.36
C ALA A 195 -62.93 -0.73 3.67
N ARG A 196 -63.55 0.26 3.01
CA ARG A 196 -62.82 1.39 2.42
C ARG A 196 -62.05 2.21 3.46
N GLN A 197 -62.64 2.45 4.64
CA GLN A 197 -61.98 3.19 5.72
C GLN A 197 -60.78 2.42 6.28
N THR A 198 -60.90 1.10 6.48
CA THR A 198 -59.78 0.26 6.92
C THR A 198 -58.66 0.24 5.87
N ALA A 199 -59.00 0.05 4.59
CA ALA A 199 -58.02 0.09 3.50
C ALA A 199 -57.33 1.47 3.39
N GLN A 200 -58.06 2.57 3.60
CA GLN A 200 -57.49 3.91 3.63
C GLN A 200 -56.54 4.09 4.82
N ALA A 201 -56.90 3.60 6.01
CA ALA A 201 -56.03 3.65 7.18
C ALA A 201 -54.75 2.84 6.98
N ASP A 202 -54.86 1.64 6.38
CA ASP A 202 -53.71 0.79 6.05
C ASP A 202 -52.83 1.43 4.98
N ALA A 203 -53.41 2.06 3.95
CA ALA A 203 -52.65 2.79 2.94
C ALA A 203 -51.85 3.96 3.54
N LEU A 204 -52.45 4.72 4.47
CA LEU A 204 -51.75 5.79 5.18
C LEU A 204 -50.62 5.22 6.06
N ARG A 205 -50.87 4.11 6.76
CA ARG A 205 -49.85 3.44 7.57
C ARG A 205 -48.67 2.97 6.71
N CYS A 206 -48.95 2.30 5.60
CA CYS A 206 -47.93 1.88 4.64
C CYS A 206 -47.15 3.08 4.07
N GLY A 207 -47.83 4.19 3.78
CA GLY A 207 -47.21 5.44 3.34
C GLY A 207 -46.20 5.97 4.35
N THR A 208 -46.59 6.09 5.62
CA THR A 208 -45.67 6.55 6.69
C THR A 208 -44.48 5.61 6.90
N GLN A 209 -44.67 4.30 6.74
CA GLN A 209 -43.58 3.33 6.82
C GLN A 209 -42.62 3.45 5.64
N LEU A 210 -43.14 3.66 4.43
CA LEU A 210 -42.32 3.88 3.24
C LEU A 210 -41.47 5.15 3.39
N GLU A 211 -42.06 6.25 3.85
CA GLU A 211 -41.34 7.51 4.11
C GLU A 211 -40.25 7.33 5.16
N SER A 212 -40.53 6.59 6.25
CA SER A 212 -39.53 6.28 7.28
C SER A 212 -38.35 5.49 6.72
N VAL A 213 -38.62 4.44 5.92
CA VAL A 213 -37.56 3.63 5.30
C VAL A 213 -36.77 4.43 4.27
N GLN A 214 -37.43 5.32 3.51
CA GLN A 214 -36.76 6.22 2.59
C GLN A 214 -35.82 7.19 3.31
N GLN A 215 -36.26 7.75 4.43
CA GLN A 215 -35.42 8.60 5.26
C GLN A 215 -34.20 7.86 5.80
N GLU A 216 -34.38 6.65 6.35
CA GLU A 216 -33.27 5.82 6.83
C GLU A 216 -32.26 5.49 5.71
N ARG A 217 -32.75 5.19 4.50
CA ARG A 217 -31.91 4.98 3.33
C ARG A 217 -31.10 6.24 2.99
N ASP A 218 -31.74 7.40 3.01
CA ASP A 218 -31.09 8.66 2.66
C ASP A 218 -30.02 9.03 3.70
N ASP A 219 -30.30 8.85 5.00
CA ASP A 219 -29.35 9.04 6.10
C ASP A 219 -28.13 8.09 5.96
N LEU A 220 -28.38 6.81 5.69
CA LEU A 220 -27.30 5.84 5.42
C LEU A 220 -26.49 6.21 4.18
N SER A 221 -27.14 6.73 3.14
CA SER A 221 -26.44 7.19 1.93
C SER A 221 -25.54 8.40 2.21
N GLU A 222 -25.96 9.30 3.09
CA GLU A 222 -25.15 10.44 3.51
C GLU A 222 -23.95 10.00 4.35
N LEU A 223 -24.17 9.09 5.30
CA LEU A 223 -23.11 8.50 6.12
C LEU A 223 -22.06 7.80 5.25
N LEU A 224 -22.48 7.00 4.28
CA LEU A 224 -21.55 6.35 3.33
C LEU A 224 -20.73 7.38 2.55
N ARG A 225 -21.36 8.43 2.01
CA ARG A 225 -20.64 9.51 1.31
C ARG A 225 -19.66 10.25 2.21
N SER A 226 -20.00 10.47 3.49
CA SER A 226 -19.05 11.08 4.43
C SER A 226 -17.86 10.17 4.71
N ALA A 227 -18.09 8.87 4.93
CA ALA A 227 -17.05 7.89 5.17
C ALA A 227 -16.12 7.73 3.94
N GLU A 228 -16.67 7.76 2.73
CA GLU A 228 -15.89 7.74 1.48
C GLU A 228 -14.97 8.96 1.38
N ARG A 229 -15.46 10.17 1.69
CA ARG A 229 -14.64 11.38 1.68
C ARG A 229 -13.52 11.34 2.72
N GLU A 230 -13.81 10.83 3.92
CA GLU A 230 -12.80 10.66 4.96
C GLU A 230 -11.73 9.64 4.55
N ALA A 231 -12.13 8.51 3.97
CA ALA A 231 -11.21 7.50 3.45
C ALA A 231 -10.34 8.05 2.31
N GLU A 232 -10.92 8.83 1.39
CA GLU A 232 -10.17 9.51 0.33
C GLU A 232 -9.17 10.53 0.89
N SER A 233 -9.58 11.29 1.91
CA SER A 233 -8.71 12.26 2.59
C SER A 233 -7.50 11.58 3.23
N LEU A 234 -7.73 10.51 4.00
CA LEU A 234 -6.67 9.74 4.65
C LEU A 234 -5.72 9.11 3.63
N CYS A 235 -6.26 8.50 2.56
CA CYS A 235 -5.45 7.93 1.49
C CYS A 235 -4.59 9.01 0.79
N SER A 236 -5.14 10.21 0.56
CA SER A 236 -4.41 11.34 -0.04
C SER A 236 -3.25 11.80 0.85
N GLU A 237 -3.48 11.92 2.15
CA GLU A 237 -2.45 12.30 3.13
C GLU A 237 -1.33 11.26 3.22
N GLU A 238 -1.67 9.97 3.31
CA GLU A 238 -0.69 8.88 3.33
C GLU A 238 0.17 8.86 2.06
N LEU A 239 -0.44 9.03 0.89
CA LEU A 239 0.29 9.11 -0.38
C LEU A 239 1.24 10.32 -0.43
N ALA A 240 0.81 11.48 0.09
CA ALA A 240 1.66 12.67 0.17
C ALA A 240 2.86 12.45 1.12
N ASP A 241 2.63 11.79 2.24
CA ASP A 241 3.68 11.47 3.23
C ASP A 241 4.67 10.43 2.71
N LEU A 242 4.20 9.36 2.06
CA LEU A 242 5.06 8.38 1.40
C LEU A 242 5.91 9.03 0.31
N THR A 243 5.31 9.91 -0.49
CA THR A 243 6.04 10.69 -1.52
C THR A 243 7.12 11.57 -0.88
N ARG A 244 6.83 12.19 0.26
CA ARG A 244 7.81 13.02 1.01
C ARG A 244 8.96 12.17 1.54
N ARG A 245 8.67 11.00 2.11
CA ARG A 245 9.68 10.04 2.63
C ARG A 245 10.57 9.50 1.51
N LEU A 246 9.98 9.13 0.38
CA LEU A 246 10.71 8.65 -0.79
C LEU A 246 11.72 9.70 -1.28
N ARG A 247 11.28 10.95 -1.47
CA ARG A 247 12.19 12.05 -1.86
C ARG A 247 13.27 12.34 -0.82
N ALA A 248 12.98 12.18 0.46
CA ALA A 248 13.97 12.35 1.52
C ALA A 248 15.03 11.22 1.48
N ALA A 249 14.59 9.98 1.29
CA ALA A 249 15.47 8.83 1.12
C ALA A 249 16.36 8.98 -0.11
N GLU A 250 15.82 9.41 -1.26
CA GLU A 250 16.59 9.69 -2.49
C GLU A 250 17.69 10.75 -2.28
N ARG A 251 17.39 11.83 -1.54
CA ARG A 251 18.43 12.82 -1.21
C ARG A 251 19.51 12.24 -0.30
N ALA A 252 19.13 11.39 0.66
CA ALA A 252 20.07 10.73 1.56
C ALA A 252 20.97 9.74 0.81
N THR A 253 20.43 8.98 -0.16
CA THR A 253 21.22 8.07 -0.99
C THR A 253 22.21 8.84 -1.85
N MET A 254 21.78 9.91 -2.54
CA MET A 254 22.67 10.77 -3.32
C MET A 254 23.79 11.38 -2.46
N ALA A 255 23.46 11.88 -1.26
CA ALA A 255 24.47 12.41 -0.34
C ALA A 255 25.48 11.34 0.09
N SER A 256 25.02 10.12 0.36
CA SER A 256 25.88 8.99 0.71
C SER A 256 26.80 8.57 -0.44
N GLU A 257 26.29 8.50 -1.67
CA GLU A 257 27.07 8.20 -2.87
C GLU A 257 28.15 9.26 -3.11
N MET A 258 27.80 10.54 -2.97
CA MET A 258 28.76 11.63 -3.10
C MET A 258 29.88 11.53 -2.05
N ARG A 259 29.55 11.16 -0.81
CA ARG A 259 30.55 10.91 0.23
C ARG A 259 31.44 9.73 -0.10
N VAL A 260 30.89 8.63 -0.61
CA VAL A 260 31.68 7.46 -1.03
C VAL A 260 32.62 7.82 -2.17
N ARG A 261 32.16 8.55 -3.20
CA ARG A 261 33.02 9.05 -4.28
C ARG A 261 34.15 9.96 -3.75
N SER A 262 33.84 10.89 -2.84
CA SER A 262 34.83 11.77 -2.20
C SER A 262 35.92 10.96 -1.48
N LEU A 263 35.50 10.06 -0.58
CA LEU A 263 36.43 9.23 0.19
C LEU A 263 37.25 8.29 -0.69
N THR A 264 36.68 7.81 -1.80
CA THR A 264 37.40 6.98 -2.77
C THR A 264 38.49 7.80 -3.47
N GLY A 265 38.19 9.04 -3.87
CA GLY A 265 39.18 9.97 -4.43
C GLY A 265 40.30 10.31 -3.44
N GLU A 266 39.95 10.62 -2.19
CA GLU A 266 40.93 10.87 -1.12
C GLU A 266 41.84 9.65 -0.87
N PHE A 267 41.28 8.44 -0.90
CA PHE A 267 42.03 7.21 -0.74
C PHE A 267 43.00 6.96 -1.92
N GLU A 268 42.54 7.19 -3.15
CA GLU A 268 43.38 7.08 -4.35
C GLU A 268 44.52 8.12 -4.34
N GLU A 269 44.24 9.35 -3.92
CA GLU A 269 45.25 10.41 -3.79
C GLU A 269 46.28 10.09 -2.69
N ALA A 270 45.82 9.62 -1.52
CA ALA A 270 46.70 9.16 -0.44
C ALA A 270 47.58 8.01 -0.91
N ARG A 271 47.02 7.04 -1.64
CA ARG A 271 47.77 5.93 -2.22
C ARG A 271 48.81 6.40 -3.25
N ALA A 272 48.44 7.33 -4.14
CA ALA A 272 49.38 7.90 -5.11
C ALA A 272 50.51 8.67 -4.41
N SER A 273 50.19 9.42 -3.35
CA SER A 273 51.17 10.12 -2.53
C SER A 273 52.14 9.16 -1.85
N LEU A 274 51.64 8.05 -1.32
CA LEU A 274 52.45 6.98 -0.75
C LEU A 274 53.34 6.32 -1.81
N GLN A 275 52.85 6.09 -3.03
CA GLN A 275 53.66 5.56 -4.13
C GLN A 275 54.77 6.52 -4.57
N ARG A 276 54.50 7.82 -4.65
CA ARG A 276 55.54 8.83 -4.92
C ARG A 276 56.58 8.88 -3.81
N ALA A 277 56.14 8.80 -2.55
CA ALA A 277 57.03 8.72 -1.40
C ALA A 277 57.88 7.44 -1.44
N LYS A 278 57.30 6.31 -1.85
CA LYS A 278 57.99 5.01 -1.96
C LYS A 278 59.13 5.00 -2.97
N GLY A 279 59.12 5.90 -3.97
CA GLY A 279 60.23 6.10 -4.89
C GLY A 279 61.51 6.63 -4.21
N LYS A 280 61.36 7.28 -3.04
CA LYS A 280 62.43 7.51 -2.09
C LYS A 280 62.30 6.44 -1.01
N CYS A 281 62.81 5.25 -1.28
CA CYS A 281 62.88 4.21 -0.26
C CYS A 281 63.72 4.78 0.89
N ALA A 282 63.06 5.29 1.92
CA ALA A 282 63.70 5.80 3.11
C ALA A 282 64.60 4.67 3.62
N SER A 283 65.88 4.98 3.82
CA SER A 283 66.77 3.98 4.37
C SER A 283 66.22 3.51 5.71
N VAL A 284 66.56 2.29 6.12
CA VAL A 284 66.13 1.80 7.45
C VAL A 284 66.50 2.80 8.54
N ASP A 285 67.61 3.52 8.37
CA ASP A 285 68.09 4.54 9.31
C ASP A 285 67.21 5.80 9.30
N ASP A 286 66.71 6.23 8.13
CA ASP A 286 65.72 7.33 8.04
C ASP A 286 64.40 6.95 8.74
N VAL A 287 63.96 5.69 8.61
CA VAL A 287 62.78 5.18 9.29
C VAL A 287 62.98 5.15 10.80
N VAL A 288 64.14 4.66 11.26
CA VAL A 288 64.54 4.65 12.67
C VAL A 288 64.58 6.07 13.23
N GLY A 289 65.22 7.01 12.54
CA GLY A 289 65.29 8.42 12.94
C GLY A 289 63.92 9.10 12.99
N GLY A 290 63.04 8.78 12.04
CA GLY A 290 61.65 9.24 12.02
C GLY A 290 60.84 8.73 13.21
N LEU A 291 60.94 7.43 13.52
CA LEU A 291 60.27 6.81 14.67
C LEU A 291 60.78 7.40 15.99
N ALA A 292 62.11 7.51 16.16
CA ALA A 292 62.70 8.12 17.35
C ALA A 292 62.22 9.58 17.53
N THR A 293 62.14 10.35 16.45
CA THR A 293 61.65 11.75 16.50
C THR A 293 60.18 11.83 16.92
N LEU A 294 59.33 10.94 16.41
CA LEU A 294 57.90 10.90 16.73
C LEU A 294 57.68 10.49 18.20
N GLU A 295 58.39 9.48 18.67
CA GLU A 295 58.28 9.02 20.06
C GLU A 295 58.84 10.07 21.04
N LEU A 296 59.97 10.72 20.71
CA LEU A 296 60.52 11.82 21.52
C LEU A 296 59.62 13.07 21.52
N ALA A 297 58.76 13.28 20.51
CA ALA A 297 57.81 14.39 20.53
C ALA A 297 56.85 14.30 21.73
N SER A 298 56.45 13.08 22.12
CA SER A 298 55.63 12.87 23.33
C SER A 298 56.40 13.27 24.60
N LEU A 299 57.67 12.88 24.71
CA LEU A 299 58.55 13.26 25.82
C LEU A 299 58.75 14.78 25.92
N ARG A 300 58.85 15.50 24.79
CA ARG A 300 58.96 16.96 24.77
C ARG A 300 57.69 17.65 25.30
N ALA A 301 56.52 17.08 25.05
CA ALA A 301 55.23 17.62 25.49
C ALA A 301 54.92 17.34 26.97
N CYS A 302 55.54 16.31 27.57
CA CYS A 302 55.34 15.94 28.97
C CYS A 302 55.97 16.93 29.97
N MET A 303 55.33 17.08 31.13
CA MET A 303 55.87 17.86 32.25
C MET A 303 57.11 17.17 32.85
N PRO A 304 58.04 17.91 33.49
CA PRO A 304 59.27 17.34 34.07
C PRO A 304 59.04 16.14 35.00
N GLN A 305 57.93 16.13 35.75
CA GLN A 305 57.57 15.07 36.70
C GLN A 305 57.11 13.78 36.00
N GLU A 306 56.53 13.88 34.79
CA GLU A 306 55.95 12.76 34.04
C GLU A 306 56.96 12.11 33.10
N LYS A 307 58.01 12.85 32.71
CA LYS A 307 59.01 12.40 31.75
C LYS A 307 59.73 11.10 32.17
N VAL A 308 59.92 10.85 33.47
CA VAL A 308 60.50 9.57 33.96
C VAL A 308 59.56 8.39 33.69
N ALA A 309 58.25 8.57 33.91
CA ALA A 309 57.25 7.54 33.64
C ALA A 309 57.13 7.28 32.13
N GLU A 310 57.12 8.35 31.33
CA GLU A 310 57.04 8.26 29.87
C GLU A 310 58.29 7.59 29.28
N LYS A 311 59.49 7.90 29.78
CA LYS A 311 60.74 7.23 29.42
C LYS A 311 60.68 5.72 29.72
N ARG A 312 60.13 5.33 30.88
CA ARG A 312 59.90 3.90 31.21
C ARG A 312 58.90 3.24 30.25
N ARG A 313 57.83 3.94 29.88
CA ARG A 313 56.83 3.46 28.91
C ARG A 313 57.47 3.20 27.55
N LEU A 314 58.31 4.13 27.08
CA LEU A 314 59.03 4.03 25.81
C LEU A 314 60.06 2.88 25.83
N LEU A 315 60.83 2.72 26.92
CA LEU A 315 61.75 1.60 27.10
C LEU A 315 61.03 0.24 27.03
N LEU A 316 59.87 0.14 27.65
CA LEU A 316 59.07 -1.10 27.62
C LEU A 316 58.47 -1.37 26.24
N ARG A 317 58.03 -0.32 25.53
CA ARG A 317 57.46 -0.43 24.18
C ARG A 317 58.51 -0.88 23.16
N TRP A 318 59.70 -0.28 23.22
CA TRP A 318 60.82 -0.57 22.32
C TRP A 318 61.79 -1.60 22.86
N HIS A 319 61.39 -2.40 23.86
CA HIS A 319 62.25 -3.42 24.45
C HIS A 319 62.53 -4.53 23.41
N PRO A 320 63.79 -4.92 23.17
CA PRO A 320 64.11 -5.95 22.18
C PRO A 320 63.43 -7.28 22.49
N ASP A 321 63.35 -7.67 23.77
CA ASP A 321 62.71 -8.95 24.16
C ASP A 321 61.21 -9.01 23.89
N LYS A 322 60.51 -7.87 23.91
CA LYS A 322 59.07 -7.84 23.65
C LYS A 322 58.74 -7.80 22.15
N ASN A 323 59.73 -7.49 21.31
CA ASN A 323 59.57 -7.31 19.87
C ASN A 323 60.27 -8.43 19.06
N ARG A 324 60.41 -9.63 19.63
CA ARG A 324 61.11 -10.77 19.00
C ARG A 324 60.40 -11.39 17.78
N GLY A 325 59.20 -10.92 17.40
CA GLY A 325 58.48 -11.38 16.21
C GLY A 325 58.93 -10.66 14.93
N ASP A 326 59.04 -11.41 13.83
CA ASP A 326 59.14 -10.93 12.43
C ASP A 326 60.25 -9.91 12.09
N GLY A 327 61.38 -9.95 12.80
CA GLY A 327 62.52 -9.05 12.52
C GLY A 327 62.34 -7.63 13.07
N CYS A 328 61.29 -7.37 13.85
CA CYS A 328 61.07 -6.07 14.50
C CYS A 328 62.04 -5.78 15.66
N GLY A 329 62.70 -6.80 16.20
CA GLY A 329 63.63 -6.66 17.33
C GLY A 329 64.84 -5.76 17.01
N ASP A 330 65.40 -5.89 15.81
CA ASP A 330 66.54 -5.08 15.36
C ASP A 330 66.14 -3.61 15.21
N ILE A 331 64.95 -3.35 14.67
CA ILE A 331 64.41 -1.99 14.53
C ILE A 331 64.14 -1.39 15.91
N ALA A 332 63.53 -2.14 16.83
CA ALA A 332 63.26 -1.67 18.18
C ALA A 332 64.56 -1.29 18.92
N THR A 333 65.60 -2.11 18.75
CA THR A 333 66.94 -1.82 19.30
C THR A 333 67.53 -0.55 18.70
N ARG A 334 67.49 -0.39 17.37
CA ARG A 334 68.00 0.80 16.68
C ARG A 334 67.23 2.07 17.06
N VAL A 335 65.90 2.01 17.14
CA VAL A 335 65.05 3.14 17.59
C VAL A 335 65.42 3.54 19.01
N LEU A 336 65.61 2.56 19.89
CA LEU A 336 65.98 2.84 21.27
C LEU A 336 67.36 3.50 21.38
N GLN A 337 68.35 2.99 20.63
CA GLN A 337 69.69 3.58 20.57
C GLN A 337 69.66 4.99 20.00
N GLU A 338 68.94 5.20 18.91
CA GLU A 338 68.78 6.52 18.28
C GLU A 338 68.11 7.52 19.24
N MET A 339 67.07 7.10 19.98
CA MET A 339 66.44 7.93 21.01
C MET A 339 67.41 8.29 22.14
N GLN A 340 68.22 7.33 22.60
CA GLN A 340 69.21 7.52 23.66
C GLN A 340 70.34 8.48 23.24
N GLY A 341 70.64 8.57 21.94
CA GLY A 341 71.63 9.50 21.41
C GLY A 341 71.15 10.96 21.30
N ARG A 342 69.86 11.23 21.57
CA ARG A 342 69.28 12.58 21.43
C ARG A 342 69.31 13.34 22.76
N PRO A 343 69.58 14.66 22.75
CA PRO A 343 69.71 15.44 23.99
C PRO A 343 68.43 15.45 24.82
N GLU A 344 67.25 15.30 24.20
CA GLU A 344 65.98 15.25 24.92
C GLU A 344 65.84 14.05 25.85
N TRP A 345 66.64 13.00 25.64
CA TRP A 345 66.64 11.80 26.48
C TRP A 345 67.40 12.01 27.80
N ASP A 346 68.36 12.93 27.83
CA ASP A 346 69.32 13.16 28.91
C ASP A 346 68.98 14.38 29.81
N VAL A 347 67.85 15.04 29.61
CA VAL A 347 67.47 16.26 30.36
C VAL A 347 67.02 15.95 31.82
N PHE A 348 67.65 14.99 32.50
CA PHE A 348 67.36 14.58 33.87
C PHE A 348 68.59 14.16 34.66
#